data_AF-A0A7C2Y5Q4-F1
#
_entry.id   AF-A0A7C2Y5Q4-F1
#
_cell.length_a   1.000
_cell.length_b   1.000
_cell.length_c   1.000
_cell.angle_alpha   90.00
_cell.angle_beta   90.00
_cell.angle_gamma   90.00
#
_symmetry.space_group_name_H-M   'P 1'
#
loop_
_entity.id
_entity.type
_entity.pdbx_description
1 polymer ?
#
loop_
_entity_poly.entity_id
_entity_poly.type
_entity_poly.pdbx_seq_one_letter_code
_entity_poly.pdbx_strand_id
1 'polypeptide(L)'
;IDPYRHLISTSWQKPEHPAIEITSPHWYQKESEFESDVATAHQIERWKPFGKPIIFGEQGNTGQNWDERSALRMRLRSWSAFFNEGVLIFWNTSGFKDYRNESAANLYIGPEERGYVRALQQFVRDIDPDVQKVTVAVSDQSRVRVYGLRSAKSFAAYLHNFSDHEKPTTGLSLILDSPMSGVGIWYSPATGQVIQQMPVPSGVQTLSIPPFVVDIALKIQVSQTSGTQDLSAQQSTKVHYVPGSSRKICQLTGEIDRERQQPTLNQTESRFGVRGTDLGSSFKHNGRVYFLFGDTIGRRGGDSIAFSEDADPEDCVALQFVTGPDGLYLPPRVPGIRLGAFEVPTGGFSHNGKMYVFFTTDHSEQKVMGRSILARSRDNAQSFEYLYDVSRDKFINIAPVIVNNAEVPGLPDSQGQGLLLWGSGTYRKSDSYLAYIPLNAVEDRQALRYFAGLEPNSVQPRWSTNEPEAVPLFAHPCIGELSVAWNPFLRKWLMLYNCGNPRGINFRVADQPWGPWSSAQVLFHPWEDNGYCHFMHVSWASRRCDSVHDPGRENEWGGEYGPYLIAHYTKGDEMRTMIYYVMSTWNPYNVVLMKSVLEVER
;
A
#
# COMPACT_ATOMS: atom_id res chain seq x y z
N ILE A 1 15.00 -17.11 -39.94
CA ILE A 1 14.95 -15.63 -39.86
C ILE A 1 14.80 -15.17 -38.41
N ASP A 2 14.02 -15.87 -37.57
CA ASP A 2 14.07 -15.69 -36.10
C ASP A 2 14.74 -16.89 -35.41
N PRO A 3 15.97 -16.77 -34.86
CA PRO A 3 16.65 -17.87 -34.17
C PRO A 3 16.09 -18.14 -32.77
N TYR A 4 15.26 -17.25 -32.22
CA TYR A 4 14.76 -17.33 -30.86
C TYR A 4 13.34 -17.89 -30.76
N ARG A 5 12.69 -18.17 -31.91
CA ARG A 5 11.34 -18.73 -32.01
C ARG A 5 10.34 -17.95 -31.13
N HIS A 6 10.32 -16.62 -31.28
CA HIS A 6 9.31 -15.81 -30.64
C HIS A 6 7.92 -16.25 -31.11
N LEU A 7 6.94 -16.22 -30.22
CA LEU A 7 5.55 -16.53 -30.56
C LEU A 7 5.06 -15.57 -31.65
N ILE A 8 4.54 -16.14 -32.72
CA ILE A 8 4.02 -15.45 -33.89
C ILE A 8 2.50 -15.52 -33.86
N SER A 9 1.89 -14.37 -34.10
CA SER A 9 0.46 -14.24 -34.36
C SER A 9 0.24 -13.16 -35.41
N THR A 10 -1.00 -13.05 -35.89
CA THR A 10 -1.42 -11.99 -36.82
C THR A 10 -2.67 -11.31 -36.28
N SER A 11 -2.70 -9.98 -36.42
CA SER A 11 -3.96 -9.25 -36.41
C SER A 11 -4.70 -9.64 -37.69
N TRP A 12 -5.94 -10.12 -37.55
CA TRP A 12 -6.61 -11.06 -38.46
C TRP A 12 -6.04 -12.48 -38.39
N GLN A 13 -6.72 -13.31 -37.61
CA GLN A 13 -6.32 -14.66 -37.28
C GLN A 13 -6.25 -15.58 -38.51
N LYS A 14 -5.16 -16.34 -38.61
CA LYS A 14 -4.97 -17.47 -39.54
C LYS A 14 -4.58 -18.73 -38.78
N PRO A 15 -5.44 -19.22 -37.87
CA PRO A 15 -5.09 -20.27 -36.93
C PRO A 15 -4.73 -21.61 -37.61
N GLU A 16 -5.14 -21.82 -38.85
CA GLU A 16 -4.75 -22.95 -39.69
C GLU A 16 -3.29 -22.91 -40.15
N HIS A 17 -2.66 -21.74 -40.17
CA HIS A 17 -1.29 -21.61 -40.67
C HIS A 17 -0.29 -22.17 -39.64
N PRO A 18 0.66 -23.05 -40.06
CA PRO A 18 1.56 -23.74 -39.12
C PRO A 18 2.51 -22.81 -38.38
N ALA A 19 2.86 -21.66 -38.96
CA ALA A 19 3.72 -20.65 -38.33
C ALA A 19 3.00 -19.73 -37.33
N ILE A 20 1.70 -19.89 -37.10
CA ILE A 20 0.95 -19.10 -36.11
C ILE A 20 0.85 -19.90 -34.82
N GLU A 21 1.43 -19.44 -33.72
CA GLU A 21 1.31 -20.14 -32.42
C GLU A 21 0.10 -19.69 -31.61
N ILE A 22 -0.43 -18.49 -31.84
CA ILE A 22 -1.54 -17.92 -31.06
C ILE A 22 -2.68 -17.52 -32.00
N THR A 23 -3.91 -17.95 -31.71
CA THR A 23 -5.12 -17.49 -32.39
C THR A 23 -5.53 -16.14 -31.82
N SER A 24 -5.45 -15.08 -32.65
CA SER A 24 -5.69 -13.70 -32.22
C SER A 24 -6.92 -13.02 -32.87
N PRO A 25 -8.15 -13.45 -32.53
CA PRO A 25 -9.36 -12.87 -33.10
C PRO A 25 -9.65 -11.49 -32.53
N HIS A 26 -10.47 -10.71 -33.24
CA HIS A 26 -10.96 -9.42 -32.78
C HIS A 26 -12.41 -9.57 -32.34
N TRP A 27 -12.80 -8.93 -31.24
CA TRP A 27 -14.15 -9.01 -30.72
C TRP A 27 -14.65 -7.68 -30.15
N TYR A 28 -15.64 -7.11 -30.85
CA TYR A 28 -16.38 -5.92 -30.45
C TYR A 28 -17.84 -6.28 -30.27
N GLN A 29 -18.38 -6.00 -29.08
CA GLN A 29 -19.79 -6.30 -28.79
C GLN A 29 -20.36 -5.40 -27.70
N LYS A 30 -21.66 -5.14 -27.79
CA LYS A 30 -22.46 -4.55 -26.71
C LYS A 30 -23.61 -5.50 -26.36
N GLU A 31 -23.31 -6.50 -25.54
CA GLU A 31 -24.30 -7.43 -24.96
C GLU A 31 -24.82 -6.95 -23.61
N SER A 32 -25.85 -7.64 -23.11
CA SER A 32 -26.31 -7.52 -21.73
C SER A 32 -25.27 -8.12 -20.77
N GLU A 33 -25.01 -7.46 -19.63
CA GLU A 33 -24.12 -8.03 -18.60
C GLU A 33 -24.60 -9.40 -18.10
N PHE A 34 -25.91 -9.64 -18.07
CA PHE A 34 -26.50 -10.92 -17.67
C PHE A 34 -26.11 -12.08 -18.61
N GLU A 35 -25.69 -11.77 -19.85
CA GLU A 35 -25.29 -12.77 -20.86
C GLU A 35 -23.79 -12.66 -21.23
N SER A 36 -23.03 -11.82 -20.53
CA SER A 36 -21.65 -11.51 -20.90
C SER A 36 -20.71 -12.71 -20.73
N ASP A 37 -20.97 -13.57 -19.73
CA ASP A 37 -20.24 -14.81 -19.52
C ASP A 37 -20.44 -15.82 -20.66
N VAL A 38 -21.70 -16.03 -21.08
CA VAL A 38 -22.07 -16.90 -22.19
C VAL A 38 -21.57 -16.36 -23.51
N ALA A 39 -21.70 -15.05 -23.76
CA ALA A 39 -21.16 -14.42 -24.96
C ALA A 39 -19.63 -14.64 -25.06
N THR A 40 -18.92 -14.47 -23.95
CA THR A 40 -17.47 -14.71 -23.87
C THR A 40 -17.13 -16.17 -24.15
N ALA A 41 -17.81 -17.10 -23.49
CA ALA A 41 -17.60 -18.54 -23.68
C ALA A 41 -17.83 -18.95 -25.14
N HIS A 42 -18.92 -18.46 -25.77
CA HIS A 42 -19.20 -18.73 -27.18
C HIS A 42 -18.14 -18.16 -28.13
N GLN A 43 -17.58 -16.99 -27.84
CA GLN A 43 -16.50 -16.45 -28.66
C GLN A 43 -15.26 -17.31 -28.60
N ILE A 44 -14.91 -17.83 -27.42
CA ILE A 44 -13.75 -18.71 -27.25
C ILE A 44 -13.97 -20.07 -27.92
N GLU A 45 -15.16 -20.66 -27.75
CA GLU A 45 -15.51 -21.98 -28.31
C GLU A 45 -15.32 -22.05 -29.83
N ARG A 46 -15.58 -20.94 -30.55
CA ARG A 46 -15.36 -20.85 -32.01
C ARG A 46 -13.91 -21.12 -32.44
N TRP A 47 -12.94 -20.85 -31.57
CA TRP A 47 -11.51 -20.95 -31.86
C TRP A 47 -10.86 -22.18 -31.22
N LYS A 48 -11.55 -22.87 -30.32
CA LYS A 48 -11.05 -24.10 -29.67
C LYS A 48 -10.65 -25.23 -30.64
N PRO A 49 -11.36 -25.48 -31.75
CA PRO A 49 -11.00 -26.56 -32.68
C PRO A 49 -9.58 -26.46 -33.28
N PHE A 50 -8.96 -25.29 -33.26
CA PHE A 50 -7.60 -25.10 -33.79
C PHE A 50 -6.50 -25.56 -32.84
N GLY A 51 -6.80 -25.86 -31.58
CA GLY A 51 -5.83 -26.39 -30.61
C GLY A 51 -4.68 -25.43 -30.26
N LYS A 52 -4.88 -24.12 -30.43
CA LYS A 52 -3.89 -23.06 -30.15
C LYS A 52 -4.40 -22.13 -29.05
N PRO A 53 -3.53 -21.50 -28.23
CA PRO A 53 -3.91 -20.44 -27.31
C PRO A 53 -4.74 -19.36 -27.99
N ILE A 54 -5.78 -18.86 -27.30
CA ILE A 54 -6.72 -17.87 -27.82
C ILE A 54 -6.52 -16.57 -27.05
N ILE A 55 -6.01 -15.55 -27.72
CA ILE A 55 -5.84 -14.22 -27.15
C ILE A 55 -6.60 -13.26 -28.04
N PHE A 56 -7.70 -12.69 -27.59
CA PHE A 56 -8.40 -11.66 -28.35
C PHE A 56 -7.52 -10.41 -28.40
N GLY A 57 -6.75 -10.26 -29.49
CA GLY A 57 -5.76 -9.19 -29.66
C GLY A 57 -6.37 -7.79 -29.75
N GLU A 58 -7.69 -7.74 -29.93
CA GLU A 58 -8.47 -6.52 -29.95
C GLU A 58 -9.87 -6.79 -29.38
N GLN A 59 -10.15 -6.26 -28.19
CA GLN A 59 -11.44 -6.34 -27.52
C GLN A 59 -11.97 -4.95 -27.18
N GLY A 60 -13.24 -4.71 -27.46
CA GLY A 60 -13.95 -3.52 -26.99
C GLY A 60 -15.46 -3.61 -27.11
N ASN A 61 -16.10 -2.45 -27.12
CA ASN A 61 -17.55 -2.34 -27.31
C ASN A 61 -17.92 -1.96 -28.75
N THR A 62 -19.14 -2.28 -29.17
CA THR A 62 -19.73 -1.77 -30.42
C THR A 62 -20.51 -0.48 -30.14
N GLY A 63 -20.44 0.49 -31.05
CA GLY A 63 -21.19 1.74 -30.97
C GLY A 63 -20.54 2.79 -30.08
N GLN A 64 -20.19 2.44 -28.83
CA GLN A 64 -19.62 3.37 -27.86
C GLN A 64 -18.65 2.69 -26.89
N ASN A 65 -17.55 3.37 -26.58
CA ASN A 65 -16.47 2.83 -25.74
C ASN A 65 -16.86 2.65 -24.27
N TRP A 66 -17.89 3.36 -23.82
CA TRP A 66 -18.36 3.38 -22.44
C TRP A 66 -19.88 3.57 -22.37
N ASP A 67 -20.48 2.85 -21.43
CA ASP A 67 -21.80 3.11 -20.86
C ASP A 67 -21.79 2.68 -19.39
N GLU A 68 -22.87 2.96 -18.65
CA GLU A 68 -22.98 2.68 -17.22
C GLU A 68 -22.72 1.22 -16.83
N ARG A 69 -22.87 0.28 -17.78
CA ARG A 69 -22.68 -1.16 -17.54
C ARG A 69 -21.41 -1.70 -18.19
N SER A 70 -20.65 -0.88 -18.90
CA SER A 70 -19.46 -1.30 -19.64
C SER A 70 -18.33 -1.83 -18.76
N ALA A 71 -18.09 -1.21 -17.60
CA ALA A 71 -17.09 -1.68 -16.62
C ALA A 71 -17.45 -3.06 -16.07
N LEU A 72 -18.73 -3.27 -15.73
CA LEU A 72 -19.22 -4.57 -15.25
C LEU A 72 -19.10 -5.64 -16.33
N ARG A 73 -19.52 -5.35 -17.57
CA ARG A 73 -19.33 -6.27 -18.69
C ARG A 73 -17.87 -6.64 -18.89
N MET A 74 -16.95 -5.67 -18.84
CA MET A 74 -15.52 -5.95 -18.93
C MET A 74 -15.04 -6.93 -17.85
N ARG A 75 -15.50 -6.76 -16.59
CA ARG A 75 -15.19 -7.70 -15.50
C ARG A 75 -15.67 -9.11 -15.83
N LEU A 76 -16.97 -9.24 -16.15
CA LEU A 76 -17.58 -10.53 -16.47
C LEU A 76 -16.88 -11.22 -17.65
N ARG A 77 -16.56 -10.47 -18.72
CA ARG A 77 -15.76 -10.97 -19.85
C ARG A 77 -14.40 -11.46 -19.41
N SER A 78 -13.68 -10.70 -18.59
CA SER A 78 -12.31 -11.03 -18.17
C SER A 78 -12.26 -12.34 -17.37
N TRP A 79 -13.15 -12.48 -16.39
CA TRP A 79 -13.24 -13.68 -15.57
C TRP A 79 -13.73 -14.88 -16.39
N SER A 80 -14.78 -14.69 -17.19
CA SER A 80 -15.32 -15.75 -18.03
C SER A 80 -14.30 -16.20 -19.08
N ALA A 81 -13.49 -15.29 -19.64
CA ALA A 81 -12.47 -15.64 -20.60
C ALA A 81 -11.42 -16.56 -19.97
N PHE A 82 -10.90 -16.19 -18.79
CA PHE A 82 -9.92 -17.03 -18.09
C PHE A 82 -10.46 -18.45 -17.82
N PHE A 83 -11.69 -18.56 -17.31
CA PHE A 83 -12.33 -19.84 -17.01
C PHE A 83 -12.80 -20.64 -18.24
N ASN A 84 -12.77 -20.03 -19.42
CA ASN A 84 -12.98 -20.71 -20.70
C ASN A 84 -11.68 -20.82 -21.50
N GLU A 85 -10.53 -20.61 -20.86
CA GLU A 85 -9.18 -20.76 -21.43
C GLU A 85 -8.91 -19.80 -22.61
N GLY A 86 -9.30 -18.54 -22.45
CA GLY A 86 -9.00 -17.42 -23.35
C GLY A 86 -8.50 -16.18 -22.61
N VAL A 87 -7.85 -15.27 -23.33
CA VAL A 87 -7.32 -14.00 -22.80
C VAL A 87 -7.85 -12.83 -23.62
N LEU A 88 -8.12 -11.69 -22.98
CA LEU A 88 -8.63 -10.48 -23.64
C LEU A 88 -7.59 -9.36 -23.58
N ILE A 89 -7.31 -8.74 -24.73
CA ILE A 89 -6.55 -7.49 -24.81
C ILE A 89 -7.54 -6.36 -25.14
N PHE A 90 -7.89 -5.59 -24.12
CA PHE A 90 -8.79 -4.45 -24.28
C PHE A 90 -8.07 -3.29 -24.96
N TRP A 91 -8.61 -2.83 -26.08
CA TRP A 91 -8.11 -1.62 -26.72
C TRP A 91 -8.59 -0.40 -25.95
N ASN A 92 -7.66 0.47 -25.59
CA ASN A 92 -7.90 1.52 -24.61
C ASN A 92 -8.24 2.86 -25.27
N THR A 93 -9.34 3.48 -24.83
CA THR A 93 -9.70 4.88 -25.15
C THR A 93 -9.91 5.71 -23.88
N SER A 94 -9.07 5.51 -22.85
CA SER A 94 -9.17 6.21 -21.55
C SER A 94 -9.07 7.75 -21.61
N GLY A 95 -8.74 8.35 -22.75
CA GLY A 95 -8.75 9.80 -22.93
C GLY A 95 -10.15 10.43 -22.98
N PHE A 96 -11.20 9.66 -23.32
CA PHE A 96 -12.57 10.16 -23.52
C PHE A 96 -13.60 9.08 -23.13
N LYS A 97 -14.62 9.42 -22.32
CA LYS A 97 -15.69 8.49 -21.87
C LYS A 97 -16.89 8.40 -22.85
N ASP A 98 -16.78 9.02 -24.01
CA ASP A 98 -17.87 9.19 -24.97
C ASP A 98 -17.43 8.94 -26.42
N TYR A 99 -16.32 8.22 -26.61
CA TYR A 99 -15.87 7.83 -27.95
C TYR A 99 -16.88 6.89 -28.60
N ARG A 100 -17.34 7.25 -29.80
CA ARG A 100 -18.33 6.49 -30.57
C ARG A 100 -17.76 6.05 -31.90
N ASN A 101 -18.01 4.80 -32.24
CA ASN A 101 -17.71 4.19 -33.52
C ASN A 101 -18.73 3.06 -33.74
N GLU A 102 -19.47 3.13 -34.85
CA GLU A 102 -20.57 2.20 -35.14
C GLU A 102 -20.10 0.73 -35.24
N SER A 103 -18.83 0.51 -35.58
CA SER A 103 -18.24 -0.82 -35.73
C SER A 103 -17.43 -1.25 -34.50
N ALA A 104 -16.43 -0.47 -34.10
CA ALA A 104 -15.43 -0.83 -33.09
C ALA A 104 -15.08 0.39 -32.24
N ALA A 105 -15.64 0.47 -31.03
CA ALA A 105 -15.51 1.65 -30.18
C ALA A 105 -14.41 1.52 -29.11
N ASN A 106 -13.54 0.51 -29.13
CA ASN A 106 -12.58 0.26 -28.03
C ASN A 106 -13.30 0.18 -26.67
N LEU A 107 -12.56 0.29 -25.56
CA LEU A 107 -13.10 0.34 -24.21
C LEU A 107 -12.49 1.51 -23.43
N TYR A 108 -13.32 2.24 -22.70
CA TYR A 108 -12.82 3.17 -21.68
C TYR A 108 -12.24 2.38 -20.50
N ILE A 109 -10.98 2.65 -20.13
CA ILE A 109 -10.31 1.97 -19.01
C ILE A 109 -9.89 2.98 -17.94
N GLY A 110 -10.78 3.19 -16.97
CA GLY A 110 -10.58 4.04 -15.80
C GLY A 110 -10.11 3.28 -14.56
N PRO A 111 -10.15 3.92 -13.38
CA PRO A 111 -9.75 3.30 -12.12
C PRO A 111 -10.55 2.04 -11.75
N GLU A 112 -11.85 2.02 -12.00
CA GLU A 112 -12.74 0.88 -11.72
C GLU A 112 -12.37 -0.34 -12.56
N GLU A 113 -12.28 -0.16 -13.89
CA GLU A 113 -11.90 -1.21 -14.84
C GLU A 113 -10.51 -1.79 -14.51
N ARG A 114 -9.56 -0.92 -14.15
CA ARG A 114 -8.21 -1.34 -13.70
C ARG A 114 -8.26 -2.10 -12.38
N GLY A 115 -9.20 -1.77 -11.49
CA GLY A 115 -9.47 -2.52 -10.27
C GLY A 115 -9.89 -3.95 -10.56
N TYR A 116 -10.82 -4.15 -11.51
CA TYR A 116 -11.29 -5.47 -11.91
C TYR A 116 -10.19 -6.34 -12.53
N VAL A 117 -9.36 -5.77 -13.41
CA VAL A 117 -8.21 -6.50 -13.99
C VAL A 117 -7.20 -6.87 -12.91
N ARG A 118 -6.94 -5.99 -11.94
CA ARG A 118 -6.05 -6.27 -10.80
C ARG A 118 -6.58 -7.42 -9.93
N ALA A 119 -7.88 -7.45 -9.65
CA ALA A 119 -8.51 -8.53 -8.90
C ALA A 119 -8.33 -9.90 -9.59
N LEU A 120 -8.53 -9.94 -10.92
CA LEU A 120 -8.28 -11.15 -11.70
C LEU A 120 -6.79 -11.55 -11.67
N GLN A 121 -5.87 -10.60 -11.88
CA GLN A 121 -4.42 -10.86 -11.84
C GLN A 121 -3.97 -11.44 -10.48
N GLN A 122 -4.52 -10.93 -9.38
CA GLN A 122 -4.25 -11.46 -8.04
C GLN A 122 -4.80 -12.88 -7.87
N PHE A 123 -5.99 -13.15 -8.40
CA PHE A 123 -6.61 -14.47 -8.32
C PHE A 123 -5.79 -15.53 -9.08
N VAL A 124 -5.38 -15.23 -10.33
CA VAL A 124 -4.73 -16.19 -11.24
C VAL A 124 -3.24 -16.40 -10.98
N ARG A 125 -2.58 -15.52 -10.20
CA ARG A 125 -1.13 -15.54 -9.96
C ARG A 125 -0.57 -16.91 -9.55
N ASP A 126 -1.33 -17.62 -8.72
CA ASP A 126 -0.91 -18.89 -8.11
C ASP A 126 -1.78 -20.08 -8.57
N ILE A 127 -2.43 -19.93 -9.72
CA ILE A 127 -3.12 -21.05 -10.39
C ILE A 127 -2.09 -21.80 -11.23
N ASP A 128 -2.11 -23.13 -11.12
CA ASP A 128 -1.25 -24.01 -11.91
C ASP A 128 -1.42 -23.73 -13.42
N PRO A 129 -0.33 -23.49 -14.18
CA PRO A 129 -0.42 -23.24 -15.62
C PRO A 129 -1.07 -24.40 -16.42
N ASP A 130 -1.08 -25.61 -15.86
CA ASP A 130 -1.67 -26.81 -16.49
C ASP A 130 -3.18 -26.99 -16.23
N VAL A 131 -3.88 -25.97 -15.72
CA VAL A 131 -5.34 -26.06 -15.53
C VAL A 131 -6.08 -26.24 -16.84
N GLN A 132 -7.09 -27.11 -16.81
CA GLN A 132 -8.01 -27.33 -17.91
C GLN A 132 -9.45 -27.15 -17.44
N LYS A 133 -10.34 -26.81 -18.38
CA LYS A 133 -11.78 -26.71 -18.11
C LYS A 133 -12.33 -28.04 -17.58
N VAL A 134 -13.09 -27.97 -16.49
CA VAL A 134 -13.77 -29.13 -15.89
C VAL A 134 -15.25 -28.82 -15.67
N THR A 135 -16.08 -29.87 -15.72
CA THR A 135 -17.49 -29.76 -15.38
C THR A 135 -17.66 -29.57 -13.87
N VAL A 136 -18.46 -28.58 -13.51
CA VAL A 136 -18.85 -28.23 -12.14
C VAL A 136 -20.35 -27.95 -12.14
N ALA A 137 -21.02 -28.13 -11.01
CA ALA A 137 -22.46 -27.91 -10.92
C ALA A 137 -22.79 -27.00 -9.73
N VAL A 138 -23.79 -26.13 -9.90
CA VAL A 138 -24.39 -25.36 -8.81
C VAL A 138 -25.79 -25.91 -8.52
N SER A 139 -26.22 -25.85 -7.27
CA SER A 139 -27.50 -26.40 -6.81
C SER A 139 -28.73 -25.77 -7.48
N ASP A 140 -28.59 -24.58 -8.06
CA ASP A 140 -29.65 -23.88 -8.79
C ASP A 140 -29.10 -23.20 -10.05
N GLN A 141 -29.14 -23.93 -11.16
CA GLN A 141 -28.66 -23.46 -12.46
C GLN A 141 -29.63 -22.49 -13.14
N SER A 142 -30.83 -22.27 -12.59
CA SER A 142 -31.79 -21.31 -13.13
C SER A 142 -31.42 -19.86 -12.80
N ARG A 143 -30.52 -19.66 -11.82
CA ARG A 143 -30.06 -18.35 -11.36
C ARG A 143 -28.57 -18.09 -11.57
N VAL A 144 -27.75 -19.15 -11.50
CA VAL A 144 -26.30 -19.03 -11.50
C VAL A 144 -25.68 -19.97 -12.53
N ARG A 145 -24.74 -19.45 -13.32
CA ARG A 145 -23.84 -20.23 -14.17
C ARG A 145 -22.51 -20.42 -13.46
N VAL A 146 -21.85 -21.53 -13.72
CA VAL A 146 -20.58 -21.92 -13.08
C VAL A 146 -19.60 -22.45 -14.14
N TYR A 147 -18.35 -22.04 -14.01
CA TYR A 147 -17.23 -22.48 -14.84
C TYR A 147 -16.12 -22.99 -13.93
N GLY A 148 -15.52 -24.14 -14.26
CA GLY A 148 -14.50 -24.79 -13.44
C GLY A 148 -13.19 -24.97 -14.20
N LEU A 149 -12.07 -24.82 -13.49
CA LEU A 149 -10.72 -25.11 -13.95
C LEU A 149 -10.06 -26.09 -12.97
N ARG A 150 -9.32 -27.08 -13.48
CA ARG A 150 -8.70 -28.14 -12.67
C ARG A 150 -7.37 -28.58 -13.29
N SER A 151 -6.38 -28.78 -12.44
CA SER A 151 -5.13 -29.49 -12.76
C SER A 151 -4.86 -30.56 -11.68
N ALA A 152 -3.68 -31.17 -11.67
CA ALA A 152 -3.27 -32.03 -10.56
C ALA A 152 -3.00 -31.25 -9.26
N LYS A 153 -2.77 -29.93 -9.33
CA LYS A 153 -2.32 -29.07 -8.21
C LYS A 153 -3.22 -27.87 -7.93
N SER A 154 -4.24 -27.62 -8.75
CA SER A 154 -5.17 -26.52 -8.55
C SER A 154 -6.59 -26.90 -8.93
N PHE A 155 -7.54 -26.28 -8.22
CA PHE A 155 -8.93 -26.20 -8.66
C PHE A 155 -9.41 -24.76 -8.49
N ALA A 156 -10.15 -24.27 -9.47
CA ALA A 156 -10.81 -22.98 -9.39
C ALA A 156 -12.23 -23.08 -9.95
N ALA A 157 -13.14 -22.25 -9.44
CA ALA A 157 -14.47 -22.06 -10.02
C ALA A 157 -14.83 -20.58 -10.09
N TYR A 158 -15.61 -20.19 -11.10
CA TYR A 158 -16.18 -18.86 -11.24
C TYR A 158 -17.69 -18.98 -11.46
N LEU A 159 -18.45 -18.21 -10.69
CA LEU A 159 -19.90 -18.23 -10.68
C LEU A 159 -20.43 -16.84 -11.02
N HIS A 160 -21.46 -16.80 -11.87
CA HIS A 160 -22.12 -15.57 -12.29
C HIS A 160 -23.64 -15.72 -12.09
N ASN A 161 -24.22 -14.78 -11.34
CA ASN A 161 -25.66 -14.67 -11.12
C ASN A 161 -26.32 -13.92 -12.27
N PHE A 162 -26.63 -14.63 -13.35
CA PHE A 162 -27.25 -14.05 -14.54
C PHE A 162 -28.74 -13.66 -14.33
N SER A 163 -29.32 -13.92 -13.17
CA SER A 163 -30.74 -13.63 -12.91
C SER A 163 -31.02 -12.29 -12.23
N ASP A 164 -30.11 -11.78 -11.40
CA ASP A 164 -30.30 -10.55 -10.60
C ASP A 164 -28.93 -9.95 -10.22
N HIS A 165 -28.70 -8.66 -10.49
CA HIS A 165 -27.46 -7.95 -10.15
C HIS A 165 -27.63 -6.89 -9.05
N GLU A 166 -28.77 -6.88 -8.36
CA GLU A 166 -29.11 -5.93 -7.31
C GLU A 166 -29.16 -6.59 -5.94
N LYS A 167 -29.70 -7.81 -5.84
CA LYS A 167 -29.90 -8.51 -4.56
C LYS A 167 -28.90 -9.63 -4.34
N PRO A 168 -28.45 -9.86 -3.09
CA PRO A 168 -27.61 -11.00 -2.77
C PRO A 168 -28.32 -12.33 -3.06
N THR A 169 -27.67 -13.19 -3.83
CA THR A 169 -28.03 -14.59 -4.01
C THR A 169 -27.46 -15.42 -2.86
N THR A 170 -28.30 -16.20 -2.19
CA THR A 170 -27.94 -17.00 -1.01
C THR A 170 -28.44 -18.45 -1.12
N GLY A 171 -27.96 -19.32 -0.23
CA GLY A 171 -28.49 -20.69 -0.09
C GLY A 171 -28.12 -21.62 -1.25
N LEU A 172 -27.02 -21.33 -1.95
CA LEU A 172 -26.52 -22.17 -3.03
C LEU A 172 -25.38 -23.06 -2.56
N SER A 173 -25.20 -24.17 -3.28
CA SER A 173 -24.05 -25.07 -3.11
C SER A 173 -23.36 -25.34 -4.45
N LEU A 174 -22.02 -25.40 -4.43
CA LEU A 174 -21.16 -25.80 -5.53
C LEU A 174 -20.76 -27.26 -5.35
N ILE A 175 -21.01 -28.07 -6.37
CA ILE A 175 -20.57 -29.45 -6.48
C ILE A 175 -19.34 -29.49 -7.39
N LEU A 176 -18.23 -30.01 -6.86
CA LEU A 176 -16.93 -30.07 -7.54
C LEU A 176 -16.17 -31.36 -7.21
N ASP A 177 -15.18 -31.72 -8.03
CA ASP A 177 -14.22 -32.79 -7.73
C ASP A 177 -12.81 -32.20 -7.50
N SER A 178 -12.42 -32.08 -6.24
CA SER A 178 -11.15 -31.46 -5.84
C SER A 178 -9.99 -32.45 -6.07
N PRO A 179 -8.94 -32.08 -6.83
CA PRO A 179 -7.78 -32.95 -7.03
C PRO A 179 -6.91 -33.13 -5.79
N MET A 180 -7.10 -32.29 -4.77
CA MET A 180 -6.32 -32.27 -3.54
C MET A 180 -7.18 -31.91 -2.34
N SER A 181 -6.72 -32.33 -1.16
CA SER A 181 -7.15 -31.72 0.10
C SER A 181 -6.45 -30.38 0.28
N GLY A 182 -7.20 -29.37 0.70
CA GLY A 182 -6.70 -28.01 0.73
C GLY A 182 -7.58 -27.03 1.47
N VAL A 183 -7.27 -25.74 1.30
CA VAL A 183 -8.11 -24.62 1.71
C VAL A 183 -8.79 -24.07 0.47
N GLY A 184 -10.12 -24.13 0.47
CA GLY A 184 -10.97 -23.40 -0.47
C GLY A 184 -11.09 -21.96 -0.01
N ILE A 185 -10.89 -21.02 -0.94
CA ILE A 185 -10.96 -19.58 -0.69
C ILE A 185 -11.92 -18.97 -1.69
N TRP A 186 -13.00 -18.36 -1.19
CA TRP A 186 -13.93 -17.57 -1.97
C TRP A 186 -13.42 -16.12 -2.10
N TYR A 187 -13.50 -15.56 -3.31
CA TYR A 187 -13.06 -14.21 -3.64
C TYR A 187 -14.20 -13.41 -4.27
N SER A 188 -14.21 -12.10 -4.04
CA SER A 188 -15.00 -11.14 -4.79
C SER A 188 -14.27 -10.76 -6.08
N PRO A 189 -14.81 -11.07 -7.28
CA PRO A 189 -14.25 -10.63 -8.56
C PRO A 189 -14.18 -9.10 -8.71
N ALA A 190 -15.06 -8.38 -8.00
CA ALA A 190 -15.13 -6.92 -8.02
C ALA A 190 -13.96 -6.26 -7.29
N THR A 191 -13.46 -6.86 -6.20
CA THR A 191 -12.49 -6.21 -5.30
C THR A 191 -11.20 -7.01 -5.10
N GLY A 192 -11.18 -8.30 -5.44
CA GLY A 192 -10.12 -9.24 -5.11
C GLY A 192 -10.09 -9.69 -3.64
N GLN A 193 -11.04 -9.22 -2.82
CA GLN A 193 -11.09 -9.58 -1.40
C GLN A 193 -11.52 -11.02 -1.17
N VAL A 194 -10.96 -11.65 -0.14
CA VAL A 194 -11.41 -12.96 0.36
C VAL A 194 -12.73 -12.78 1.10
N ILE A 195 -13.75 -13.55 0.69
CA ILE A 195 -15.09 -13.57 1.29
C ILE A 195 -15.14 -14.61 2.41
N GLN A 196 -14.67 -15.83 2.14
CA GLN A 196 -14.71 -16.94 3.10
C GLN A 196 -13.62 -17.95 2.77
N GLN A 197 -13.11 -18.64 3.80
CA GLN A 197 -12.22 -19.79 3.64
C GLN A 197 -12.83 -21.02 4.30
N MET A 198 -12.53 -22.20 3.77
CA MET A 198 -12.94 -23.47 4.36
C MET A 198 -11.97 -24.59 3.98
N PRO A 199 -11.78 -25.61 4.84
CA PRO A 199 -11.11 -26.83 4.41
C PRO A 199 -11.94 -27.53 3.34
N VAL A 200 -11.27 -28.01 2.29
CA VAL A 200 -11.88 -28.78 1.20
C VAL A 200 -11.10 -30.08 1.04
N PRO A 201 -11.69 -31.24 1.37
CA PRO A 201 -11.06 -32.52 1.12
C PRO A 201 -10.91 -32.81 -0.38
N SER A 202 -9.96 -33.66 -0.75
CA SER A 202 -9.88 -34.23 -2.09
C SER A 202 -11.13 -35.05 -2.44
N GLY A 203 -11.44 -35.17 -3.72
CA GLY A 203 -12.59 -35.89 -4.24
C GLY A 203 -13.82 -35.01 -4.41
N VAL A 204 -14.98 -35.65 -4.60
CA VAL A 204 -16.25 -34.95 -4.82
C VAL A 204 -16.72 -34.25 -3.54
N GLN A 205 -16.90 -32.94 -3.60
CA GLN A 205 -17.33 -32.08 -2.51
C GLN A 205 -18.57 -31.28 -2.89
N THR A 206 -19.42 -31.02 -1.89
CA THR A 206 -20.53 -30.07 -1.98
C THR A 206 -20.24 -28.93 -1.01
N LEU A 207 -19.88 -27.77 -1.54
CA LEU A 207 -19.48 -26.59 -0.77
C LEU A 207 -20.61 -25.56 -0.75
N SER A 208 -20.90 -24.98 0.42
CA SER A 208 -21.80 -23.83 0.48
C SER A 208 -21.17 -22.61 -0.17
N ILE A 209 -21.94 -21.90 -0.98
CA ILE A 209 -21.53 -20.66 -1.65
C ILE A 209 -21.94 -19.48 -0.76
N PRO A 210 -21.00 -18.60 -0.36
CA PRO A 210 -21.30 -17.39 0.39
C PRO A 210 -22.28 -16.47 -0.37
N PRO A 211 -23.04 -15.61 0.31
CA PRO A 211 -23.84 -14.59 -0.34
C PRO A 211 -23.03 -13.73 -1.32
N PHE A 212 -23.52 -13.58 -2.55
CA PHE A 212 -22.91 -12.70 -3.57
C PHE A 212 -23.98 -12.07 -4.46
N VAL A 213 -23.70 -10.91 -5.04
CA VAL A 213 -24.67 -10.19 -5.89
C VAL A 213 -24.49 -10.57 -7.35
N VAL A 214 -23.35 -10.21 -7.96
CA VAL A 214 -23.12 -10.42 -9.40
C VAL A 214 -22.31 -11.68 -9.66
N ASP A 215 -21.12 -11.79 -9.07
CA ASP A 215 -20.17 -12.85 -9.35
C ASP A 215 -19.34 -13.21 -8.11
N ILE A 216 -18.85 -14.45 -8.06
CA ILE A 216 -17.98 -14.97 -7.00
C ILE A 216 -17.02 -16.01 -7.57
N ALA A 217 -15.80 -16.11 -7.03
CA ALA A 217 -14.81 -17.09 -7.48
C ALA A 217 -14.27 -17.92 -6.32
N LEU A 218 -14.00 -19.20 -6.55
CA LEU A 218 -13.35 -20.13 -5.63
C LEU A 218 -11.96 -20.50 -6.15
N LYS A 219 -10.97 -20.58 -5.25
CA LYS A 219 -9.68 -21.24 -5.51
C LYS A 219 -9.41 -22.24 -4.39
N ILE A 220 -9.04 -23.48 -4.72
CA ILE A 220 -8.60 -24.50 -3.76
C ILE A 220 -7.08 -24.65 -3.90
N GLN A 221 -6.37 -24.50 -2.78
CA GLN A 221 -4.92 -24.61 -2.70
C GLN A 221 -4.52 -25.69 -1.69
N VAL A 222 -3.43 -26.42 -1.94
CA VAL A 222 -2.96 -27.51 -1.08
C VAL A 222 -2.70 -27.01 0.35
N SER A 223 -3.26 -27.70 1.35
CA SER A 223 -2.90 -27.46 2.75
C SER A 223 -1.52 -28.05 3.01
N GLN A 224 -0.52 -27.23 3.33
CA GLN A 224 0.73 -27.76 3.85
C GLN A 224 0.50 -28.28 5.27
N THR A 225 0.59 -29.60 5.45
CA THR A 225 0.69 -30.24 6.77
C THR A 225 2.02 -29.84 7.40
N SER A 226 2.01 -28.77 8.19
CA SER A 226 3.00 -28.56 9.25
C SER A 226 2.50 -29.25 10.51
N GLY A 227 3.38 -30.06 11.10
CA GLY A 227 3.07 -30.87 12.27
C GLY A 227 2.61 -30.03 13.46
N THR A 228 1.83 -30.68 14.31
CA THR A 228 1.28 -30.22 15.58
C THR A 228 2.27 -29.38 16.40
N GLN A 229 2.17 -28.06 16.23
CA GLN A 229 2.16 -27.13 17.35
C GLN A 229 0.80 -26.46 17.34
N ASP A 230 0.28 -26.24 18.54
CA ASP A 230 -1.02 -25.68 18.85
C ASP A 230 -1.24 -24.34 18.11
N LEU A 231 -1.77 -24.38 16.89
CA LEU A 231 -2.21 -23.22 16.11
C LEU A 231 -3.66 -22.92 16.47
N SER A 232 -3.88 -22.55 17.73
CA SER A 232 -5.10 -21.85 18.10
C SER A 232 -5.10 -20.48 17.44
N ALA A 233 -5.99 -20.29 16.45
CA ALA A 233 -6.45 -19.03 15.89
C ALA A 233 -5.38 -17.98 15.49
N GLN A 234 -4.93 -18.04 14.24
CA GLN A 234 -4.60 -16.82 13.48
C GLN A 234 -5.64 -16.64 12.36
N GLN A 235 -6.88 -16.33 12.75
CA GLN A 235 -7.64 -15.36 11.95
C GLN A 235 -6.74 -14.13 11.87
N SER A 236 -6.34 -13.67 10.68
CA SER A 236 -5.69 -12.36 10.58
C SER A 236 -6.69 -11.34 11.10
N THR A 237 -6.50 -10.92 12.33
CA THR A 237 -7.31 -9.92 12.99
C THR A 237 -7.41 -8.69 12.09
N LYS A 238 -8.60 -8.45 11.52
CA LYS A 238 -8.80 -7.28 10.64
C LYS A 238 -8.78 -6.05 11.53
N VAL A 239 -7.93 -5.10 11.21
CA VAL A 239 -7.87 -3.81 11.91
C VAL A 239 -8.51 -2.77 11.02
N HIS A 240 -9.45 -2.00 11.56
CA HIS A 240 -10.10 -0.91 10.85
C HIS A 240 -9.94 0.42 11.59
N TYR A 241 -9.98 1.51 10.83
CA TYR A 241 -10.08 2.85 11.40
C TYR A 241 -11.47 3.07 11.97
N VAL A 242 -11.55 3.68 13.16
CA VAL A 242 -12.83 4.12 13.75
C VAL A 242 -13.20 5.49 13.15
N PRO A 243 -14.27 5.59 12.33
CA PRO A 243 -14.61 6.84 11.64
C PRO A 243 -14.79 8.04 12.60
N GLY A 244 -14.26 9.19 12.21
CA GLY A 244 -14.30 10.43 13.00
C GLY A 244 -13.40 10.43 14.24
N SER A 245 -12.55 9.42 14.43
CA SER A 245 -11.62 9.36 15.56
C SER A 245 -10.33 10.14 15.34
N SER A 246 -10.01 10.50 14.09
CA SER A 246 -8.87 11.34 13.75
C SER A 246 -9.11 12.79 14.14
N ARG A 247 -8.28 13.32 15.04
CA ARG A 247 -8.40 14.70 15.51
C ARG A 247 -7.06 15.35 15.84
N LYS A 248 -6.99 16.67 15.60
CA LYS A 248 -5.90 17.51 16.10
C LYS A 248 -5.98 17.63 17.62
N ILE A 249 -4.88 17.31 18.30
CA ILE A 249 -4.69 17.62 19.72
C ILE A 249 -4.21 19.05 19.87
N CYS A 250 -3.13 19.43 19.19
CA CYS A 250 -2.57 20.78 19.21
C CYS A 250 -1.70 21.06 17.97
N GLN A 251 -1.44 22.34 17.70
CA GLN A 251 -0.31 22.75 16.85
C GLN A 251 0.97 22.74 17.68
N LEU A 252 1.97 21.94 17.25
CA LEU A 252 3.23 21.77 17.98
C LEU A 252 4.22 22.92 17.73
N THR A 253 4.16 23.53 16.56
CA THR A 253 5.13 24.52 16.09
C THR A 253 4.46 25.87 15.81
N GLY A 254 5.25 26.93 15.75
CA GLY A 254 4.79 28.30 15.58
C GLY A 254 4.36 28.97 16.89
N GLU A 255 4.10 30.27 16.82
CA GLU A 255 3.77 31.07 18.01
C GLU A 255 2.31 30.89 18.46
N ILE A 256 1.38 30.87 17.50
CA ILE A 256 -0.06 30.82 17.72
C ILE A 256 -0.64 29.58 17.04
N ASP A 257 -1.47 28.80 17.74
CA ASP A 257 -2.32 27.77 17.13
C ASP A 257 -3.35 28.46 16.25
N ARG A 258 -3.21 28.31 14.94
CA ARG A 258 -3.97 29.12 13.95
C ARG A 258 -5.46 28.85 13.97
N GLU A 259 -5.88 27.64 14.32
CA GLU A 259 -7.30 27.34 14.44
C GLU A 259 -7.89 27.94 15.71
N ARG A 260 -7.17 27.86 16.83
CA ARG A 260 -7.65 28.27 18.16
C ARG A 260 -7.42 29.75 18.47
N GLN A 261 -6.53 30.41 17.73
CA GLN A 261 -6.11 31.79 17.98
C GLN A 261 -5.58 32.00 19.41
N GLN A 262 -4.84 31.01 19.92
CA GLN A 262 -4.18 31.04 21.23
C GLN A 262 -2.70 30.71 21.07
N PRO A 263 -1.82 31.16 21.98
CA PRO A 263 -0.42 30.73 21.98
C PRO A 263 -0.31 29.21 21.95
N THR A 264 0.61 28.68 21.13
CA THR A 264 0.94 27.24 21.20
C THR A 264 1.61 26.96 22.54
N LEU A 265 1.59 25.71 23.02
CA LEU A 265 2.35 25.34 24.22
C LEU A 265 3.85 25.67 24.07
N ASN A 266 4.37 25.49 22.85
CA ASN A 266 5.80 25.56 22.59
C ASN A 266 6.31 26.95 22.24
N GLN A 267 5.48 27.86 21.74
CA GLN A 267 5.85 29.23 21.31
C GLN A 267 7.22 29.26 20.59
N THR A 268 7.35 28.42 19.55
CA THR A 268 8.66 28.05 19.01
C THR A 268 9.36 29.22 18.31
N GLU A 269 8.60 30.24 17.87
CA GLU A 269 9.15 31.43 17.23
C GLU A 269 9.87 32.32 18.24
N SER A 270 9.19 32.68 19.33
CA SER A 270 9.78 33.52 20.37
C SER A 270 10.84 32.80 21.20
N ARG A 271 10.66 31.50 21.52
CA ARG A 271 11.60 30.73 22.34
C ARG A 271 12.83 30.23 21.61
N PHE A 272 12.68 29.83 20.34
CA PHE A 272 13.75 29.15 19.60
C PHE A 272 14.04 29.75 18.24
N GLY A 273 13.23 30.70 17.74
CA GLY A 273 13.37 31.26 16.41
C GLY A 273 12.80 30.38 15.28
N VAL A 274 11.94 29.41 15.59
CA VAL A 274 11.29 28.50 14.64
C VAL A 274 9.85 28.98 14.42
N ARG A 275 9.56 29.60 13.27
CA ARG A 275 8.21 30.09 12.93
C ARG A 275 7.31 28.96 12.42
N GLY A 276 7.88 28.05 11.64
CA GLY A 276 7.19 26.91 11.04
C GLY A 276 8.19 25.89 10.55
N THR A 277 7.80 24.63 10.53
CA THR A 277 8.62 23.51 10.04
C THR A 277 7.69 22.38 9.64
N ASP A 278 8.23 21.33 9.02
CA ASP A 278 7.51 20.12 8.68
C ASP A 278 8.14 18.85 9.27
N LEU A 279 7.52 17.71 8.96
CA LEU A 279 7.89 16.36 9.39
C LEU A 279 7.76 16.15 10.91
N GLY A 280 8.79 15.58 11.56
CA GLY A 280 8.77 15.21 12.98
C GLY A 280 8.89 13.71 13.24
N SER A 281 9.70 13.01 12.45
CA SER A 281 10.07 11.61 12.73
C SER A 281 10.68 11.50 14.13
N SER A 282 10.27 10.50 14.92
CA SER A 282 10.61 10.48 16.35
C SER A 282 11.13 9.14 16.86
N PHE A 283 12.02 9.20 17.85
CA PHE A 283 12.63 8.02 18.47
C PHE A 283 13.16 8.35 19.87
N LYS A 284 13.32 7.31 20.71
CA LYS A 284 13.92 7.47 22.03
C LYS A 284 15.44 7.52 21.96
N HIS A 285 16.04 8.46 22.68
CA HIS A 285 17.48 8.57 22.89
C HIS A 285 17.77 9.17 24.27
N ASN A 286 18.60 8.51 25.07
CA ASN A 286 19.02 8.97 26.41
C ASN A 286 17.86 9.45 27.31
N GLY A 287 16.77 8.67 27.37
CA GLY A 287 15.61 8.95 28.22
C GLY A 287 14.61 9.98 27.66
N ARG A 288 14.88 10.57 26.49
CA ARG A 288 14.03 11.57 25.83
C ARG A 288 13.48 11.05 24.52
N VAL A 289 12.36 11.62 24.07
CA VAL A 289 11.87 11.43 22.70
C VAL A 289 12.37 12.58 21.85
N TYR A 290 13.23 12.28 20.87
CA TYR A 290 13.69 13.27 19.89
C TYR A 290 12.74 13.32 18.70
N PHE A 291 12.55 14.51 18.16
CA PHE A 291 11.78 14.82 16.96
C PHE A 291 12.72 15.43 15.93
N LEU A 292 12.71 14.86 14.74
CA LEU A 292 13.47 15.30 13.58
C LEU A 292 12.53 16.03 12.63
N PHE A 293 12.62 17.35 12.61
CA PHE A 293 11.85 18.20 11.70
C PHE A 293 12.66 18.51 10.44
N GLY A 294 11.96 18.68 9.33
CA GLY A 294 12.55 19.03 8.04
C GLY A 294 12.68 20.53 7.86
N ASP A 295 12.45 20.98 6.62
CA ASP A 295 12.62 22.34 6.18
C ASP A 295 11.96 23.32 7.16
N THR A 296 12.76 24.21 7.74
CA THR A 296 12.35 25.11 8.82
C THR A 296 12.34 26.56 8.34
N ILE A 297 11.16 27.19 8.41
CA ILE A 297 11.02 28.64 8.33
C ILE A 297 11.35 29.21 9.71
N GLY A 298 12.53 29.82 9.82
CA GLY A 298 13.02 30.36 11.09
C GLY A 298 14.22 31.27 10.91
N ARG A 299 14.80 31.73 12.02
CA ARG A 299 15.94 32.65 12.02
C ARG A 299 17.22 32.08 11.38
N ARG A 300 17.34 30.76 11.18
CA ARG A 300 18.55 30.10 10.67
C ARG A 300 18.36 29.28 9.38
N GLY A 301 17.13 29.12 8.88
CA GLY A 301 16.79 28.16 7.82
C GLY A 301 17.18 26.72 8.16
N GLY A 302 17.26 25.85 7.14
CA GLY A 302 17.64 24.44 7.27
C GLY A 302 16.64 23.61 8.05
N ASP A 303 17.08 22.46 8.57
CA ASP A 303 16.24 21.58 9.40
C ASP A 303 16.30 21.95 10.89
N SER A 304 15.47 21.31 11.72
CA SER A 304 15.51 21.49 13.17
C SER A 304 15.26 20.19 13.95
N ILE A 305 15.86 20.10 15.14
CA ILE A 305 15.72 18.94 16.02
C ILE A 305 15.24 19.43 17.38
N ALA A 306 14.23 18.75 17.93
CA ALA A 306 13.76 18.98 19.29
C ALA A 306 13.70 17.68 20.08
N PHE A 307 13.53 17.78 21.38
CA PHE A 307 13.23 16.66 22.23
C PHE A 307 12.14 16.98 23.23
N SER A 308 11.54 15.93 23.77
CA SER A 308 10.55 16.01 24.82
C SER A 308 10.84 14.98 25.92
N GLU A 309 10.54 15.37 27.15
CA GLU A 309 10.45 14.50 28.33
C GLU A 309 8.99 14.27 28.75
N ASP A 310 8.05 14.82 27.97
CA ASP A 310 6.62 14.75 28.26
C ASP A 310 6.11 13.33 28.11
N ALA A 311 5.26 12.91 29.04
CA ALA A 311 4.71 11.57 29.10
C ALA A 311 3.25 11.52 28.64
N ASP A 312 2.53 12.65 28.63
CA ASP A 312 1.15 12.69 28.22
C ASP A 312 0.99 13.47 26.91
N PRO A 313 0.58 12.83 25.81
CA PRO A 313 0.32 13.54 24.56
C PRO A 313 -1.04 14.27 24.54
N GLU A 314 -1.92 14.06 25.53
CA GLU A 314 -3.31 14.55 25.48
C GLU A 314 -3.45 16.06 25.74
N ASP A 315 -2.51 16.67 26.46
CA ASP A 315 -2.44 18.11 26.73
C ASP A 315 -1.39 18.83 25.86
N CYS A 316 -1.10 18.25 24.70
CA CYS A 316 0.00 18.59 23.78
C CYS A 316 1.33 17.98 24.22
N VAL A 317 2.42 18.28 23.49
CA VAL A 317 3.76 17.79 23.84
C VAL A 317 4.70 18.98 23.96
N ALA A 318 5.30 19.15 25.13
CA ALA A 318 6.33 20.16 25.34
C ALA A 318 7.60 19.81 24.56
N LEU A 319 8.05 20.72 23.71
CA LEU A 319 9.25 20.60 22.88
C LEU A 319 10.34 21.54 23.39
N GLN A 320 11.55 21.00 23.51
CA GLN A 320 12.79 21.73 23.70
C GLN A 320 13.66 21.55 22.46
N PHE A 321 13.88 22.61 21.71
CA PHE A 321 14.75 22.55 20.54
C PHE A 321 16.21 22.41 20.98
N VAL A 322 17.00 21.68 20.17
CA VAL A 322 18.45 21.70 20.25
C VAL A 322 18.91 23.08 19.82
N THR A 323 19.65 23.77 20.67
CA THR A 323 20.00 25.19 20.46
C THR A 323 21.51 25.41 20.45
N GLY A 324 21.91 26.47 19.75
CA GLY A 324 23.25 27.02 19.86
C GLY A 324 23.43 27.89 21.12
N PRO A 325 24.63 28.45 21.34
CA PRO A 325 24.92 29.30 22.50
C PRO A 325 24.05 30.57 22.62
N ASP A 326 23.45 31.02 21.51
CA ASP A 326 22.53 32.17 21.44
C ASP A 326 21.08 31.82 21.78
N GLY A 327 20.79 30.56 22.13
CA GLY A 327 19.44 30.08 22.46
C GLY A 327 18.53 29.83 21.26
N LEU A 328 18.99 30.11 20.03
CA LEU A 328 18.24 29.79 18.81
C LEU A 328 18.46 28.33 18.42
N TYR A 329 17.47 27.73 17.75
CA TYR A 329 17.56 26.35 17.27
C TYR A 329 18.84 26.13 16.44
N LEU A 330 19.42 24.95 16.51
CA LEU A 330 20.64 24.59 15.80
C LEU A 330 20.27 23.66 14.64
N PRO A 331 20.42 24.11 13.38
CA PRO A 331 20.25 23.22 12.24
C PRO A 331 21.29 22.09 12.29
N PRO A 332 20.90 20.83 12.02
CA PRO A 332 21.84 19.73 11.96
C PRO A 332 22.88 19.97 10.87
N ARG A 333 24.11 19.56 11.12
CA ARG A 333 25.22 19.67 10.17
C ARG A 333 25.99 18.37 10.11
N VAL A 334 26.21 17.89 8.89
CA VAL A 334 27.07 16.75 8.60
C VAL A 334 28.23 17.28 7.74
N PRO A 335 29.46 17.39 8.27
CA PRO A 335 30.60 17.90 7.52
C PRO A 335 30.78 17.20 6.18
N GLY A 336 30.94 17.96 5.10
CA GLY A 336 31.09 17.45 3.74
C GLY A 336 29.78 17.07 3.04
N ILE A 337 28.63 17.19 3.70
CA ILE A 337 27.31 16.92 3.13
C ILE A 337 26.47 18.19 3.17
N ARG A 338 25.82 18.51 2.06
CA ARG A 338 24.84 19.60 1.99
C ARG A 338 23.51 19.11 2.54
N LEU A 339 22.92 19.89 3.44
CA LEU A 339 21.57 19.73 3.99
C LEU A 339 20.81 21.05 3.78
N GLY A 340 20.40 21.29 2.53
CA GLY A 340 19.57 22.43 2.13
C GLY A 340 18.09 22.08 2.02
N ALA A 341 17.32 22.91 1.31
CA ALA A 341 15.90 22.67 1.07
C ALA A 341 15.66 21.28 0.43
N PHE A 342 14.63 20.57 0.91
CA PHE A 342 14.28 19.17 0.56
C PHE A 342 15.32 18.09 0.96
N GLU A 343 16.37 18.45 1.70
CA GLU A 343 17.43 17.54 2.17
C GLU A 343 17.30 17.33 3.68
N VAL A 344 16.29 16.53 4.06
CA VAL A 344 15.67 16.48 5.39
C VAL A 344 16.02 15.19 6.15
N PRO A 345 15.95 15.18 7.49
CA PRO A 345 15.99 13.94 8.26
C PRO A 345 14.70 13.14 8.07
N THR A 346 14.81 11.83 7.83
CA THR A 346 13.65 10.95 7.57
C THR A 346 13.39 9.94 8.70
N GLY A 347 14.43 9.58 9.44
CA GLY A 347 14.32 8.66 10.57
C GLY A 347 15.59 8.62 11.41
N GLY A 348 15.46 8.20 12.66
CA GLY A 348 16.60 8.05 13.55
C GLY A 348 16.40 6.95 14.58
N PHE A 349 17.50 6.54 15.19
CA PHE A 349 17.50 5.53 16.24
C PHE A 349 18.66 5.77 17.21
N SER A 350 18.55 5.17 18.39
CA SER A 350 19.58 5.24 19.43
C SER A 350 20.24 3.88 19.63
N HIS A 351 21.57 3.84 19.61
CA HIS A 351 22.33 2.63 19.91
C HIS A 351 23.63 2.97 20.64
N ASN A 352 23.91 2.25 21.73
CA ASN A 352 25.12 2.42 22.56
C ASN A 352 25.43 3.88 22.95
N GLY A 353 24.40 4.62 23.39
CA GLY A 353 24.52 6.02 23.80
C GLY A 353 24.76 7.01 22.65
N LYS A 354 24.76 6.55 21.39
CA LYS A 354 24.89 7.38 20.20
C LYS A 354 23.55 7.50 19.48
N MET A 355 23.34 8.65 18.85
CA MET A 355 22.21 8.91 17.99
C MET A 355 22.63 8.67 16.54
N TYR A 356 21.77 8.01 15.77
CA TYR A 356 21.96 7.79 14.34
C TYR A 356 20.75 8.36 13.60
N VAL A 357 21.00 9.09 12.51
CA VAL A 357 19.95 9.76 11.72
C VAL A 357 20.20 9.53 10.23
N PHE A 358 19.12 9.20 9.54
CA PHE A 358 19.05 9.12 8.08
C PHE A 358 18.67 10.50 7.53
N PHE A 359 19.54 11.07 6.69
CA PHE A 359 19.28 12.34 6.00
C PHE A 359 19.16 12.12 4.51
N THR A 360 18.14 12.71 3.88
CA THR A 360 18.13 12.85 2.42
C THR A 360 19.05 13.99 2.01
N THR A 361 19.65 13.88 0.83
CA THR A 361 20.56 14.88 0.26
C THR A 361 20.56 14.77 -1.28
N ASP A 362 21.40 15.55 -1.94
CA ASP A 362 21.54 15.67 -3.39
C ASP A 362 20.23 16.14 -4.08
N HIS A 363 19.48 17.07 -3.47
CA HIS A 363 18.31 17.71 -4.09
C HIS A 363 18.71 18.47 -5.37
N SER A 364 17.93 18.29 -6.44
CA SER A 364 18.03 19.02 -7.70
C SER A 364 16.66 19.18 -8.37
N GLU A 365 16.58 20.01 -9.41
CA GLU A 365 15.37 20.17 -10.22
C GLU A 365 14.86 18.85 -10.83
N GLN A 366 15.77 17.91 -11.12
CA GLN A 366 15.43 16.61 -11.71
C GLN A 366 15.04 15.56 -10.67
N LYS A 367 15.58 15.68 -9.44
CA LYS A 367 15.41 14.69 -8.37
C LYS A 367 15.22 15.40 -7.04
N VAL A 368 13.98 15.36 -6.53
CA VAL A 368 13.59 16.06 -5.29
C VAL A 368 14.42 15.59 -4.09
N MET A 369 14.64 14.28 -3.96
CA MET A 369 15.50 13.69 -2.93
C MET A 369 16.45 12.69 -3.60
N GLY A 370 17.75 13.02 -3.63
CA GLY A 370 18.72 12.35 -4.50
C GLY A 370 19.36 11.10 -3.93
N ARG A 371 19.65 11.10 -2.63
CA ARG A 371 20.34 10.04 -1.89
C ARG A 371 19.90 10.06 -0.42
N SER A 372 20.00 8.93 0.26
CA SER A 372 19.97 8.85 1.73
C SER A 372 21.35 8.50 2.29
N ILE A 373 21.75 9.18 3.36
CA ILE A 373 23.00 8.92 4.10
C ILE A 373 22.69 8.55 5.55
N LEU A 374 23.59 7.81 6.19
CA LEU A 374 23.57 7.60 7.63
C LEU A 374 24.63 8.50 8.28
N ALA A 375 24.21 9.26 9.29
CA ALA A 375 25.09 10.07 10.12
C ALA A 375 24.89 9.77 11.60
N ARG A 376 25.92 10.05 12.40
CA ARG A 376 25.98 9.71 13.82
C ARG A 376 26.31 10.94 14.67
N SER A 377 25.57 11.14 15.75
CA SER A 377 25.87 12.11 16.80
C SER A 377 26.27 11.40 18.10
N ARG A 378 27.28 11.96 18.78
CA ARG A 378 27.75 11.52 20.11
C ARG A 378 27.43 12.53 21.22
N ASP A 379 26.81 13.64 20.86
CA ASP A 379 26.60 14.83 21.68
C ASP A 379 25.13 15.28 21.64
N ASN A 380 24.21 14.32 21.53
CA ASN A 380 22.77 14.54 21.56
C ASN A 380 22.28 15.53 20.49
N ALA A 381 22.66 15.29 19.24
CA ALA A 381 22.32 16.08 18.05
C ALA A 381 22.96 17.48 17.93
N GLN A 382 23.95 17.81 18.76
CA GLN A 382 24.72 19.07 18.61
C GLN A 382 25.61 19.03 17.36
N SER A 383 26.17 17.87 17.01
CA SER A 383 26.93 17.65 15.78
C SER A 383 26.74 16.24 15.24
N PHE A 384 26.94 16.08 13.92
CA PHE A 384 26.85 14.79 13.26
C PHE A 384 28.11 14.49 12.45
N GLU A 385 28.49 13.22 12.42
CA GLU A 385 29.56 12.65 11.62
C GLU A 385 28.94 11.77 10.52
N TYR A 386 29.35 11.98 9.27
CA TYR A 386 28.96 11.12 8.14
C TYR A 386 29.53 9.72 8.32
N LEU A 387 28.72 8.68 8.08
CA LEU A 387 29.18 7.29 8.05
C LEU A 387 29.28 6.76 6.61
N TYR A 388 28.13 6.66 5.93
CA TYR A 388 28.07 6.12 4.56
C TYR A 388 26.78 6.49 3.82
N ASP A 389 26.80 6.32 2.50
CA ASP A 389 25.63 6.40 1.62
C ASP A 389 24.77 5.14 1.79
N VAL A 390 23.53 5.29 2.25
CA VAL A 390 22.62 4.14 2.42
C VAL A 390 22.14 3.68 1.05
N SER A 391 21.51 4.57 0.30
CA SER A 391 20.90 4.27 -0.99
C SER A 391 20.76 5.51 -1.88
N ARG A 392 20.74 5.29 -3.19
CA ARG A 392 20.37 6.28 -4.22
C ARG A 392 19.10 5.88 -4.99
N ASP A 393 18.46 4.77 -4.59
CA ASP A 393 17.37 4.12 -5.31
C ASP A 393 16.14 3.89 -4.43
N LYS A 394 16.02 2.76 -3.71
CA LYS A 394 14.79 2.30 -3.04
C LYS A 394 14.64 2.73 -1.57
N PHE A 395 15.72 3.18 -0.95
CA PHE A 395 15.75 3.56 0.47
C PHE A 395 16.18 5.03 0.63
N ILE A 396 15.38 5.94 0.09
CA ILE A 396 15.60 7.39 0.22
C ILE A 396 14.92 7.92 1.48
N ASN A 397 13.60 7.74 1.59
CA ASN A 397 12.89 7.98 2.86
C ASN A 397 12.91 6.71 3.68
N ILE A 398 13.37 6.77 4.93
CA ILE A 398 13.60 5.57 5.76
C ILE A 398 12.89 5.71 7.11
N ALA A 399 12.08 4.72 7.44
CA ALA A 399 11.53 4.50 8.77
C ALA A 399 12.28 3.35 9.48
N PRO A 400 13.19 3.66 10.42
CA PRO A 400 13.96 2.65 11.15
C PRO A 400 13.23 2.15 12.40
N VAL A 401 13.28 0.84 12.65
CA VAL A 401 12.79 0.22 13.90
C VAL A 401 13.78 -0.81 14.41
N ILE A 402 14.20 -0.68 15.67
CA ILE A 402 15.03 -1.69 16.35
C ILE A 402 14.12 -2.84 16.80
N VAL A 403 14.56 -4.06 16.55
CA VAL A 403 13.88 -5.29 16.97
C VAL A 403 14.82 -6.23 17.72
N ASN A 404 14.26 -7.06 18.58
CA ASN A 404 14.93 -8.26 19.06
C ASN A 404 14.76 -9.34 17.98
N ASN A 405 15.87 -9.86 17.45
CA ASN A 405 15.85 -10.80 16.33
C ASN A 405 15.07 -12.09 16.67
N ALA A 406 15.12 -12.51 17.94
CA ALA A 406 14.41 -13.71 18.40
C ALA A 406 12.88 -13.57 18.37
N GLU A 407 12.36 -12.33 18.38
CA GLU A 407 10.92 -12.04 18.36
C GLU A 407 10.36 -11.89 16.92
N VAL A 408 11.24 -11.93 15.91
CA VAL A 408 10.88 -11.78 14.50
C VAL A 408 11.50 -12.93 13.69
N PRO A 409 10.89 -14.14 13.72
CA PRO A 409 11.44 -15.30 13.03
C PRO A 409 11.52 -15.09 11.51
N GLY A 410 12.69 -15.34 10.92
CA GLY A 410 12.94 -15.16 9.49
C GLY A 410 13.92 -14.03 9.17
N LEU A 411 14.36 -13.25 10.16
CA LEU A 411 15.45 -12.29 9.95
C LEU A 411 16.78 -13.00 9.64
N PRO A 412 17.72 -12.33 8.94
CA PRO A 412 19.04 -12.90 8.60
C PRO A 412 19.80 -13.43 9.82
N ASP A 413 19.69 -12.73 10.96
CA ASP A 413 20.17 -13.20 12.25
C ASP A 413 18.98 -13.59 13.13
N SER A 414 19.12 -14.68 13.88
CA SER A 414 18.08 -15.19 14.79
C SER A 414 18.25 -14.74 16.24
N GLN A 415 19.38 -14.10 16.59
CA GLN A 415 19.74 -13.69 17.95
C GLN A 415 20.30 -12.27 17.95
N GLY A 416 20.28 -11.62 19.11
CA GLY A 416 20.71 -10.23 19.26
C GLY A 416 19.65 -9.24 18.76
N GLN A 417 20.08 -8.00 18.50
CA GLN A 417 19.20 -6.96 17.99
C GLN A 417 19.50 -6.65 16.53
N GLY A 418 18.44 -6.36 15.78
CA GLY A 418 18.52 -5.90 14.41
C GLY A 418 17.83 -4.55 14.24
N LEU A 419 18.16 -3.88 13.14
CA LEU A 419 17.48 -2.68 12.69
C LEU A 419 16.77 -2.98 11.37
N LEU A 420 15.44 -2.87 11.39
CA LEU A 420 14.61 -2.94 10.20
C LEU A 420 14.44 -1.54 9.62
N LEU A 421 14.55 -1.44 8.31
CA LEU A 421 14.46 -0.19 7.55
C LEU A 421 13.33 -0.33 6.52
N TRP A 422 12.21 0.34 6.75
CA TRP A 422 11.20 0.51 5.69
C TRP A 422 11.57 1.71 4.85
N GLY A 423 11.76 1.48 3.55
CA GLY A 423 12.22 2.48 2.60
C GLY A 423 11.18 2.82 1.55
N SER A 424 11.23 4.05 1.03
CA SER A 424 10.68 4.42 -0.29
C SER A 424 11.74 5.13 -1.11
N GLY A 425 11.67 4.97 -2.43
CA GLY A 425 12.65 5.50 -3.37
C GLY A 425 12.34 6.91 -3.88
N THR A 426 12.14 7.05 -5.20
CA THR A 426 11.80 8.34 -5.83
C THR A 426 10.61 8.99 -5.13
N TYR A 427 10.81 10.22 -4.66
CA TYR A 427 9.85 10.96 -3.83
C TYR A 427 8.44 10.95 -4.40
N ARG A 428 7.49 10.37 -3.63
CA ARG A 428 6.06 10.22 -3.97
C ARG A 428 5.80 9.51 -5.32
N LYS A 429 6.74 8.66 -5.74
CA LYS A 429 6.67 7.84 -6.98
C LYS A 429 7.30 6.46 -6.75
N SER A 430 7.12 5.89 -5.56
CA SER A 430 7.73 4.63 -5.16
C SER A 430 6.79 3.78 -4.32
N ASP A 431 6.98 2.47 -4.40
CA ASP A 431 6.42 1.50 -3.45
C ASP A 431 7.27 1.49 -2.16
N SER A 432 6.85 0.73 -1.15
CA SER A 432 7.65 0.51 0.07
C SER A 432 8.48 -0.77 -0.03
N TYR A 433 9.72 -0.73 0.46
CA TYR A 433 10.67 -1.83 0.51
C TYR A 433 11.16 -2.06 1.94
N LEU A 434 11.75 -3.23 2.21
CA LEU A 434 12.30 -3.57 3.52
C LEU A 434 13.77 -3.95 3.42
N ALA A 435 14.57 -3.45 4.37
CA ALA A 435 15.93 -3.90 4.62
C ALA A 435 16.14 -4.21 6.10
N TYR A 436 17.20 -4.94 6.38
CA TYR A 436 17.66 -5.37 7.68
C TYR A 436 19.16 -5.09 7.80
N ILE A 437 19.61 -4.68 8.97
CA ILE A 437 21.02 -4.64 9.33
C ILE A 437 21.19 -5.08 10.80
N PRO A 438 22.16 -5.94 11.14
CA PRO A 438 22.45 -6.27 12.53
C PRO A 438 22.81 -5.00 13.29
N LEU A 439 22.21 -4.76 14.46
CA LEU A 439 22.31 -3.46 15.13
C LEU A 439 23.75 -3.14 15.58
N ASN A 440 24.51 -4.16 15.99
CA ASN A 440 25.92 -4.04 16.35
C ASN A 440 26.85 -3.79 15.14
N ALA A 441 26.35 -3.98 13.92
CA ALA A 441 27.06 -3.75 12.66
C ALA A 441 26.51 -2.54 11.88
N VAL A 442 25.69 -1.68 12.52
CA VAL A 442 24.99 -0.58 11.83
C VAL A 442 25.91 0.49 11.22
N GLU A 443 27.19 0.52 11.61
CA GLU A 443 28.19 1.42 11.01
C GLU A 443 28.88 0.80 9.77
N ASP A 444 28.62 -0.47 9.45
CA ASP A 444 29.12 -1.17 8.27
C ASP A 444 28.01 -1.35 7.22
N ARG A 445 28.09 -0.57 6.15
CA ARG A 445 27.15 -0.64 5.01
C ARG A 445 27.04 -2.06 4.43
N GLN A 446 28.11 -2.85 4.43
CA GLN A 446 28.12 -4.19 3.84
C GLN A 446 27.25 -5.20 4.61
N ALA A 447 26.85 -4.85 5.84
CA ALA A 447 25.95 -5.66 6.65
C ALA A 447 24.47 -5.51 6.27
N LEU A 448 24.11 -4.58 5.38
CA LEU A 448 22.74 -4.44 4.88
C LEU A 448 22.27 -5.68 4.14
N ARG A 449 21.03 -6.07 4.40
CA ARG A 449 20.30 -7.15 3.74
C ARG A 449 18.94 -6.64 3.30
N TYR A 450 18.58 -6.86 2.05
CA TYR A 450 17.35 -6.38 1.44
C TYR A 450 16.36 -7.52 1.27
N PHE A 451 15.10 -7.28 1.62
CA PHE A 451 14.04 -8.27 1.46
C PHE A 451 13.78 -8.53 -0.03
N ALA A 452 14.10 -9.73 -0.48
CA ALA A 452 14.05 -10.16 -1.89
C ALA A 452 12.84 -11.06 -2.19
N GLY A 453 11.79 -10.96 -1.36
CA GLY A 453 10.56 -11.74 -1.48
C GLY A 453 10.55 -12.94 -0.55
N LEU A 454 9.51 -13.76 -0.67
CA LEU A 454 9.42 -15.03 0.06
C LEU A 454 10.04 -16.16 -0.76
N GLU A 455 10.55 -17.17 -0.05
CA GLU A 455 10.90 -18.43 -0.68
C GLU A 455 9.66 -19.04 -1.38
N PRO A 456 9.81 -19.67 -2.56
CA PRO A 456 8.69 -20.28 -3.26
C PRO A 456 7.92 -21.27 -2.36
N ASN A 457 6.60 -21.13 -2.29
CA ASN A 457 5.71 -21.97 -1.48
C ASN A 457 6.02 -21.96 0.04
N SER A 458 6.58 -20.87 0.55
CA SER A 458 6.96 -20.71 1.95
C SER A 458 6.60 -19.31 2.47
N VAL A 459 6.53 -19.19 3.79
CA VAL A 459 6.41 -17.90 4.51
C VAL A 459 7.77 -17.32 4.90
N GLN A 460 8.85 -18.05 4.59
CA GLN A 460 10.21 -17.64 4.93
C GLN A 460 10.70 -16.52 4.00
N PRO A 461 11.17 -15.39 4.55
CA PRO A 461 11.71 -14.31 3.75
C PRO A 461 13.09 -14.67 3.19
N ARG A 462 13.33 -14.26 1.95
CA ARG A 462 14.63 -14.29 1.29
C ARG A 462 15.29 -12.93 1.44
N TRP A 463 16.58 -12.93 1.77
CA TRP A 463 17.36 -11.72 1.98
C TRP A 463 18.53 -11.66 1.01
N SER A 464 18.70 -10.53 0.34
CA SER A 464 19.76 -10.29 -0.64
C SER A 464 20.75 -9.24 -0.12
N THR A 465 22.00 -9.31 -0.56
CA THR A 465 22.99 -8.24 -0.36
C THR A 465 22.87 -7.12 -1.41
N ASN A 466 22.02 -7.30 -2.43
CA ASN A 466 21.87 -6.38 -3.56
C ASN A 466 20.53 -5.63 -3.50
N GLU A 467 20.58 -4.31 -3.34
CA GLU A 467 19.38 -3.46 -3.32
C GLU A 467 18.45 -3.61 -4.54
N PRO A 468 18.97 -3.75 -5.79
CA PRO A 468 18.10 -3.96 -6.95
C PRO A 468 17.20 -5.20 -6.87
N GLU A 469 17.56 -6.21 -6.07
CA GLU A 469 16.75 -7.42 -5.86
C GLU A 469 15.63 -7.22 -4.83
N ALA A 470 15.63 -6.10 -4.10
CA ALA A 470 14.57 -5.79 -3.13
C ALA A 470 13.21 -5.70 -3.83
N VAL A 471 12.22 -6.46 -3.34
CA VAL A 471 10.86 -6.46 -3.90
C VAL A 471 9.94 -5.53 -3.11
N PRO A 472 8.93 -4.92 -3.73
CA PRO A 472 7.98 -4.09 -3.01
C PRO A 472 7.17 -4.93 -2.02
N LEU A 473 6.92 -4.38 -0.83
CA LEU A 473 6.08 -4.99 0.21
C LEU A 473 4.61 -5.07 -0.22
N PHE A 474 4.18 -4.09 -1.02
CA PHE A 474 2.87 -4.01 -1.64
C PHE A 474 2.91 -2.96 -2.76
N ALA A 475 1.99 -3.05 -3.73
CA ALA A 475 1.90 -2.10 -4.84
C ALA A 475 1.12 -0.84 -4.44
N HIS A 476 1.81 0.28 -4.30
CA HIS A 476 1.24 1.61 -4.05
C HIS A 476 2.27 2.69 -4.47
N PRO A 477 2.44 2.97 -5.79
CA PRO A 477 3.62 3.62 -6.36
C PRO A 477 3.61 5.17 -6.21
N CYS A 478 3.34 5.65 -5.01
CA CYS A 478 3.16 7.06 -4.68
C CYS A 478 3.55 7.39 -3.24
N ILE A 479 4.15 6.45 -2.50
CA ILE A 479 4.56 6.65 -1.11
C ILE A 479 5.66 7.71 -1.11
N GLY A 480 5.47 8.74 -0.29
CA GLY A 480 6.52 9.70 0.05
C GLY A 480 7.06 9.36 1.43
N GLU A 481 6.62 10.15 2.39
CA GLU A 481 6.92 10.06 3.80
C GLU A 481 6.15 8.89 4.44
N LEU A 482 6.85 8.10 5.25
CA LEU A 482 6.29 6.94 5.94
C LEU A 482 6.86 6.79 7.35
N SER A 483 6.09 6.16 8.23
CA SER A 483 6.55 5.69 9.53
C SER A 483 6.02 4.30 9.81
N VAL A 484 6.77 3.52 10.57
CA VAL A 484 6.41 2.15 10.94
C VAL A 484 6.70 1.93 12.42
N ALA A 485 5.82 1.23 13.11
CA ALA A 485 6.06 0.77 14.47
C ALA A 485 5.32 -0.55 14.73
N TRP A 486 5.82 -1.33 15.69
CA TRP A 486 5.03 -2.40 16.28
C TRP A 486 3.98 -1.80 17.21
N ASN A 487 2.70 -2.13 17.00
CA ASN A 487 1.62 -1.77 17.90
C ASN A 487 1.35 -2.95 18.85
N PRO A 488 1.63 -2.82 20.17
CA PRO A 488 1.53 -3.93 21.10
C PRO A 488 0.08 -4.34 21.41
N PHE A 489 -0.88 -3.44 21.24
CA PHE A 489 -2.30 -3.66 21.52
C PHE A 489 -2.97 -4.44 20.38
N LEU A 490 -2.69 -4.03 19.14
CA LEU A 490 -3.13 -4.76 17.94
C LEU A 490 -2.34 -6.05 17.71
N ARG A 491 -1.13 -6.14 18.28
CA ARG A 491 -0.13 -7.16 17.97
C ARG A 491 0.14 -7.23 16.46
N LYS A 492 0.31 -6.05 15.84
CA LYS A 492 0.59 -5.89 14.41
C LYS A 492 1.68 -4.83 14.21
N TRP A 493 2.45 -4.99 13.14
CA TRP A 493 3.17 -3.88 12.52
C TRP A 493 2.15 -2.90 11.94
N LEU A 494 2.32 -1.62 12.23
CA LEU A 494 1.50 -0.52 11.73
C LEU A 494 2.38 0.41 10.92
N MET A 495 1.99 0.68 9.67
CA MET A 495 2.62 1.65 8.80
C MET A 495 1.66 2.81 8.54
N LEU A 496 2.13 4.04 8.73
CA LEU A 496 1.45 5.26 8.25
C LEU A 496 2.23 5.86 7.09
N TYR A 497 1.53 6.40 6.09
CA TYR A 497 2.14 7.08 4.96
C TYR A 497 1.15 7.99 4.24
N ASN A 498 1.64 8.98 3.50
CA ASN A 498 0.82 9.80 2.61
C ASN A 498 0.99 9.40 1.14
N CYS A 499 -0.10 9.53 0.38
CA CYS A 499 -0.14 9.36 -1.06
C CYS A 499 -1.28 10.21 -1.64
N GLY A 500 -1.22 10.55 -2.93
CA GLY A 500 -2.30 11.26 -3.62
C GLY A 500 -3.56 10.42 -3.85
N ASN A 501 -3.49 9.08 -3.79
CA ASN A 501 -4.63 8.18 -4.01
C ASN A 501 -4.54 6.88 -3.18
N PRO A 502 -5.48 6.60 -2.26
CA PRO A 502 -6.50 7.54 -1.83
C PRO A 502 -5.85 8.73 -1.12
N ARG A 503 -6.46 9.91 -1.29
CA ARG A 503 -6.03 11.14 -0.63
C ARG A 503 -6.15 10.98 0.88
N GLY A 504 -5.24 11.59 1.63
CA GLY A 504 -5.21 11.50 3.08
C GLY A 504 -3.91 10.93 3.63
N ILE A 505 -3.90 10.76 4.95
CA ILE A 505 -2.97 9.87 5.63
C ILE A 505 -3.55 8.46 5.58
N ASN A 506 -2.76 7.52 5.11
CA ASN A 506 -3.13 6.13 4.96
C ASN A 506 -2.45 5.28 6.04
N PHE A 507 -3.07 4.15 6.38
CA PHE A 507 -2.45 3.12 7.19
C PHE A 507 -2.59 1.73 6.60
N ARG A 508 -1.65 0.86 6.99
CA ARG A 508 -1.68 -0.59 6.76
C ARG A 508 -1.19 -1.32 7.99
N VAL A 509 -1.65 -2.56 8.17
CA VAL A 509 -1.17 -3.46 9.23
C VAL A 509 -0.62 -4.75 8.66
N ALA A 510 0.33 -5.38 9.36
CA ALA A 510 0.87 -6.68 9.03
C ALA A 510 1.27 -7.48 10.28
N ASP A 511 1.21 -8.81 10.20
CA ASP A 511 1.71 -9.69 11.25
C ASP A 511 3.25 -9.74 11.27
N GLN A 512 3.86 -9.77 10.07
CA GLN A 512 5.32 -9.80 9.90
C GLN A 512 5.81 -8.48 9.26
N PRO A 513 7.08 -8.10 9.48
CA PRO A 513 7.63 -6.87 8.90
C PRO A 513 7.54 -6.79 7.37
N TRP A 514 7.66 -7.94 6.70
CA TRP A 514 7.58 -8.08 5.24
C TRP A 514 6.15 -8.34 4.74
N GLY A 515 5.15 -8.38 5.63
CA GLY A 515 3.77 -8.62 5.27
C GLY A 515 3.31 -10.09 5.36
N PRO A 516 2.18 -10.44 4.73
CA PRO A 516 1.39 -9.59 3.84
C PRO A 516 0.81 -8.37 4.58
N TRP A 517 0.96 -7.19 3.97
CA TRP A 517 0.36 -5.96 4.48
C TRP A 517 -1.11 -5.86 4.04
N SER A 518 -1.97 -5.37 4.92
CA SER A 518 -3.40 -5.14 4.64
C SER A 518 -3.58 -4.21 3.43
N SER A 519 -4.79 -4.16 2.86
CA SER A 519 -5.17 -3.06 1.98
C SER A 519 -5.02 -1.72 2.69
N ALA A 520 -4.75 -0.66 1.92
CA ALA A 520 -4.72 0.70 2.46
C ALA A 520 -6.09 1.09 2.99
N GLN A 521 -6.10 1.74 4.14
CA GLN A 521 -7.26 2.43 4.68
C GLN A 521 -6.87 3.87 4.96
N VAL A 522 -7.80 4.81 4.76
CA VAL A 522 -7.58 6.22 5.07
C VAL A 522 -7.73 6.40 6.57
N LEU A 523 -6.65 6.80 7.24
CA LEU A 523 -6.63 7.15 8.65
C LEU A 523 -7.17 8.56 8.87
N PHE A 524 -6.73 9.52 8.05
CA PHE A 524 -7.17 10.91 8.12
C PHE A 524 -7.48 11.42 6.72
N HIS A 525 -8.71 11.88 6.53
CA HIS A 525 -9.19 12.54 5.32
C HIS A 525 -9.50 14.02 5.63
N PRO A 526 -8.78 14.99 5.05
CA PRO A 526 -8.88 16.41 5.42
C PRO A 526 -10.29 17.01 5.40
N TRP A 527 -11.17 16.56 4.51
CA TRP A 527 -12.55 17.07 4.45
C TRP A 527 -13.48 16.38 5.44
N GLU A 528 -13.24 15.10 5.75
CA GLU A 528 -14.15 14.31 6.61
C GLU A 528 -13.78 14.45 8.08
N ASP A 529 -12.50 14.61 8.39
CA ASP A 529 -11.97 14.70 9.75
C ASP A 529 -11.67 16.16 10.17
N ASN A 530 -12.40 17.13 9.60
CA ASN A 530 -12.31 18.56 9.93
C ASN A 530 -10.88 19.13 9.88
N GLY A 531 -10.10 18.77 8.85
CA GLY A 531 -8.81 19.38 8.56
C GLY A 531 -8.97 20.70 7.82
N TYR A 532 -9.52 20.63 6.60
CA TYR A 532 -9.78 21.79 5.76
C TYR A 532 -10.85 22.70 6.36
N CYS A 533 -10.69 24.01 6.18
CA CYS A 533 -11.48 25.06 6.82
C CYS A 533 -11.30 25.18 8.35
N HIS A 534 -10.38 24.40 8.92
CA HIS A 534 -10.10 24.33 10.35
C HIS A 534 -8.63 24.62 10.59
N PHE A 535 -7.80 23.60 10.82
CA PHE A 535 -6.36 23.74 11.02
C PHE A 535 -5.54 23.57 9.73
N MET A 536 -6.19 23.25 8.61
CA MET A 536 -5.59 23.23 7.28
C MET A 536 -6.32 24.23 6.37
N HIS A 537 -5.54 24.99 5.59
CA HIS A 537 -6.08 26.04 4.75
C HIS A 537 -6.74 25.51 3.47
N VAL A 538 -7.88 26.07 3.13
CA VAL A 538 -8.50 25.97 1.80
C VAL A 538 -8.21 27.24 1.02
N SER A 539 -7.61 27.09 -0.17
CA SER A 539 -7.33 28.22 -1.07
C SER A 539 -8.56 29.10 -1.25
N TRP A 540 -8.41 30.41 -1.02
CA TRP A 540 -9.48 31.40 -1.20
C TRP A 540 -9.93 31.57 -2.65
N ALA A 541 -9.15 31.08 -3.61
CA ALA A 541 -9.57 30.97 -5.00
C ALA A 541 -10.65 29.89 -5.19
N SER A 542 -10.73 28.90 -4.28
CA SER A 542 -11.76 27.87 -4.25
C SER A 542 -12.89 28.20 -3.27
N ARG A 543 -12.57 28.44 -1.99
CA ARG A 543 -13.56 28.74 -0.95
C ARG A 543 -12.92 29.50 0.20
N ARG A 544 -13.55 30.60 0.64
CA ARG A 544 -13.14 31.36 1.82
C ARG A 544 -13.86 30.84 3.06
N CYS A 545 -13.30 29.84 3.71
CA CYS A 545 -13.88 29.24 4.92
C CYS A 545 -12.98 29.31 6.16
N ASP A 546 -11.72 29.73 6.01
CA ASP A 546 -10.76 29.88 7.11
C ASP A 546 -9.82 31.07 6.87
N SER A 547 -8.97 31.33 7.86
CA SER A 547 -7.87 32.30 7.81
C SER A 547 -6.57 31.73 8.41
N VAL A 548 -6.40 30.40 8.36
CA VAL A 548 -5.27 29.74 9.02
C VAL A 548 -3.99 29.76 8.22
N HIS A 549 -4.05 30.17 6.95
CA HIS A 549 -2.90 30.25 6.05
C HIS A 549 -1.76 31.13 6.55
N ASP A 550 -0.57 30.86 6.02
CA ASP A 550 0.55 31.77 6.19
C ASP A 550 0.33 33.08 5.40
N PRO A 551 0.92 34.21 5.85
CA PRO A 551 0.79 35.49 5.14
C PRO A 551 1.25 35.40 3.68
N GLY A 552 0.42 35.86 2.74
CA GLY A 552 0.71 35.84 1.30
C GLY A 552 0.45 34.49 0.61
N ARG A 553 -0.05 33.50 1.35
CA ARG A 553 -0.40 32.16 0.83
C ARG A 553 -1.91 31.88 0.86
N GLU A 554 -2.74 32.93 0.91
CA GLU A 554 -4.22 32.82 0.97
C GLU A 554 -4.87 32.12 -0.25
N ASN A 555 -4.16 32.01 -1.38
CA ASN A 555 -4.65 31.32 -2.57
C ASN A 555 -3.97 29.97 -2.80
N GLU A 556 -3.16 29.48 -1.86
CA GLU A 556 -2.45 28.21 -1.96
C GLU A 556 -3.07 27.16 -1.04
N TRP A 557 -3.40 25.97 -1.53
CA TRP A 557 -3.99 24.92 -0.69
C TRP A 557 -3.05 24.46 0.43
N GLY A 558 -3.61 24.14 1.60
CA GLY A 558 -2.94 23.28 2.58
C GLY A 558 -2.85 21.84 2.09
N GLY A 559 -2.16 21.01 2.86
CA GLY A 559 -1.99 19.60 2.52
C GLY A 559 -1.38 18.80 3.66
N GLU A 560 -1.96 17.63 3.90
CA GLU A 560 -1.50 16.65 4.87
C GLU A 560 -0.37 15.80 4.31
N TYR A 561 0.71 15.68 5.07
CA TYR A 561 1.85 14.82 4.78
C TYR A 561 2.71 14.58 6.03
N GLY A 562 3.70 13.70 5.93
CA GLY A 562 4.62 13.38 7.02
C GLY A 562 3.92 12.78 8.25
N PRO A 563 3.12 11.69 8.11
CA PRO A 563 2.45 11.05 9.24
C PRO A 563 3.45 10.22 10.05
N TYR A 564 4.12 10.82 11.02
CA TYR A 564 5.12 10.13 11.84
C TYR A 564 4.52 9.67 13.16
N LEU A 565 4.38 8.35 13.32
CA LEU A 565 3.96 7.71 14.56
C LEU A 565 4.87 8.09 15.72
N ILE A 566 4.28 8.43 16.86
CA ILE A 566 4.97 8.56 18.14
C ILE A 566 4.62 7.32 18.97
N ALA A 567 5.20 6.17 18.58
CA ALA A 567 4.82 4.86 19.08
C ALA A 567 4.88 4.73 20.61
N HIS A 568 5.73 5.53 21.27
CA HIS A 568 5.83 5.53 22.73
C HIS A 568 4.51 5.94 23.42
N TYR A 569 3.73 6.81 22.79
CA TYR A 569 2.51 7.35 23.38
C TYR A 569 1.27 6.50 23.09
N THR A 570 1.38 5.47 22.26
CA THR A 570 0.25 4.60 21.92
C THR A 570 -0.37 4.00 23.19
N LYS A 571 -1.70 4.11 23.30
CA LYS A 571 -2.51 3.58 24.41
C LYS A 571 -3.55 2.62 23.83
N GLY A 572 -4.08 1.68 24.60
CA GLY A 572 -5.09 0.75 24.11
C GLY A 572 -5.34 -0.46 25.01
N ASP A 573 -6.10 -1.39 24.45
CA ASP A 573 -6.38 -2.73 24.97
C ASP A 573 -6.38 -3.74 23.80
N GLU A 574 -6.80 -4.98 24.05
CA GLU A 574 -6.81 -6.04 23.02
C GLU A 574 -7.76 -5.78 21.84
N MET A 575 -8.70 -4.85 21.99
CA MET A 575 -9.73 -4.54 21.00
C MET A 575 -9.46 -3.22 20.28
N ARG A 576 -8.91 -2.22 20.97
CA ARG A 576 -8.76 -0.86 20.44
C ARG A 576 -7.40 -0.30 20.79
N THR A 577 -6.82 0.43 19.85
CA THR A 577 -5.62 1.23 20.09
C THR A 577 -5.87 2.68 19.68
N MET A 578 -5.42 3.59 20.53
CA MET A 578 -5.30 5.01 20.23
C MET A 578 -3.84 5.29 19.90
N ILE A 579 -3.61 5.70 18.66
CA ILE A 579 -2.28 6.05 18.16
C ILE A 579 -2.13 7.57 18.13
N TYR A 580 -0.89 8.02 18.36
CA TYR A 580 -0.50 9.42 18.29
C TYR A 580 0.56 9.56 17.21
N TYR A 581 0.45 10.61 16.41
CA TYR A 581 1.37 10.89 15.33
C TYR A 581 1.42 12.39 15.08
N VAL A 582 2.55 12.86 14.55
CA VAL A 582 2.61 14.21 14.00
C VAL A 582 2.22 14.21 12.53
N MET A 583 1.71 15.34 12.07
CA MET A 583 1.35 15.55 10.67
C MET A 583 1.65 16.99 10.28
N SER A 584 2.20 17.18 9.08
CA SER A 584 2.46 18.50 8.51
C SER A 584 1.27 19.00 7.69
N THR A 585 0.99 20.29 7.74
CA THR A 585 -0.23 20.88 7.13
C THR A 585 0.01 21.66 5.84
N TRP A 586 1.27 21.85 5.42
CA TRP A 586 1.75 22.62 4.24
C TRP A 586 1.38 24.11 4.26
N ASN A 587 0.11 24.45 4.50
CA ASN A 587 -0.40 25.79 4.69
C ASN A 587 -1.54 25.75 5.75
N PRO A 588 -1.35 26.31 6.97
CA PRO A 588 -0.11 26.93 7.43
C PRO A 588 1.06 25.94 7.45
N TYR A 589 2.29 26.43 7.31
CA TYR A 589 3.48 25.60 7.31
C TYR A 589 3.91 25.24 8.75
N ASN A 590 3.18 24.30 9.34
CA ASN A 590 3.36 23.84 10.72
C ASN A 590 3.16 22.33 10.86
N VAL A 591 3.59 21.83 12.02
CA VAL A 591 3.35 20.46 12.48
C VAL A 591 2.27 20.45 13.54
N VAL A 592 1.31 19.55 13.39
CA VAL A 592 0.25 19.29 14.37
C VAL A 592 0.41 17.93 15.01
N LEU A 593 0.08 17.82 16.30
CA LEU A 593 -0.08 16.54 16.99
C LEU A 593 -1.49 16.03 16.74
N MET A 594 -1.57 14.82 16.19
CA MET A 594 -2.80 14.13 15.85
C MET A 594 -2.96 12.88 16.71
N LYS A 595 -4.20 12.44 16.84
CA LYS A 595 -4.48 11.07 17.25
C LYS A 595 -5.60 10.46 16.43
N SER A 596 -5.63 9.13 16.40
CA SER A 596 -6.66 8.33 15.74
C SER A 596 -6.89 7.04 16.54
N VAL A 597 -8.05 6.43 16.37
CA VAL A 597 -8.38 5.13 16.98
C VAL A 597 -8.48 4.06 15.89
N LEU A 598 -7.82 2.93 16.14
CA LEU A 598 -7.93 1.71 15.34
C LEU A 598 -8.57 0.61 16.18
N GLU A 599 -9.39 -0.22 15.57
CA GLU A 599 -10.13 -1.30 16.25
C GLU A 599 -9.95 -2.63 15.51
N VAL A 600 -9.89 -3.70 16.31
CA VAL A 600 -9.94 -5.09 15.87
C VAL A 600 -11.39 -5.48 15.56
N GLU A 601 -11.65 -5.94 14.34
CA GLU A 601 -12.91 -6.55 13.93
C GLU A 601 -13.01 -7.97 14.53
N ARG A 602 -14.14 -8.28 15.18
CA ARG A 602 -14.44 -9.61 15.74
C ARG A 602 -15.13 -10.51 14.74
#